data_AF-A0A0G1XL52-F1
#
_entry.id   AF-A0A0G1XL52-F1
#
_cell.length_a   1.000
_cell.length_b   1.000
_cell.length_c   1.000
_cell.angle_alpha   90.00
_cell.angle_beta   90.00
_cell.angle_gamma   90.00
#
_symmetry.space_group_name_H-M   'P 1'
#
loop_
_entity.id
_entity.type
_entity.pdbx_description
1 polymer ?
#
loop_
_entity_poly.entity_id
_entity_poly.type
_entity_poly.pdbx_seq_one_letter_code
_entity_poly.pdbx_strand_id
1 'polypeptide(L)'
;MLDARCNPGKGKVRKLNSFCQEKDILTSYGNRPIIGTHETSEKVDEIATFAEVSNIYSNIRAVCYCSLNILILLTFLMQVELDPSVMPKIPGAKVAILQAKWYREPIDKMVQKTVELLVAAGCPKPDVHIMPGSLELPLAAQALMRKEKYDAIICFGAIMKGETYHFDMIMNMCADGFNKVMLEEGVPIIMEVIPIGNMDQLVARSQDNAFNKGVEAAIATAEIIDWRRRNLSY
;
A
#
# COMPACT_ATOMS: atom_id res chain seq x y z
N MET A 1 19.36 -46.59 -9.13
CA MET A 1 18.86 -47.71 -8.30
C MET A 1 18.37 -47.07 -7.01
N LEU A 2 17.08 -46.75 -6.86
CA LEU A 2 16.00 -47.66 -6.47
C LEU A 2 16.47 -48.64 -5.38
N ASP A 3 16.05 -48.43 -4.13
CA ASP A 3 14.91 -49.14 -3.51
C ASP A 3 14.94 -48.96 -1.98
N ALA A 4 13.80 -48.64 -1.37
CA ALA A 4 13.47 -48.98 0.01
C ALA A 4 11.97 -48.75 0.24
N ARG A 5 11.20 -49.77 -0.16
CA ARG A 5 9.81 -50.00 0.19
C ARG A 5 9.63 -50.12 1.71
N CYS A 6 8.59 -49.47 2.25
CA CYS A 6 7.83 -50.03 3.37
C CYS A 6 6.36 -49.61 3.25
N ASN A 7 5.50 -50.62 3.11
CA ASN A 7 4.04 -50.57 3.18
C ASN A 7 3.65 -50.93 4.63
N PRO A 8 2.64 -50.27 5.21
CA PRO A 8 1.47 -51.08 5.55
C PRO A 8 0.16 -50.35 5.25
N GLY A 9 -0.74 -51.07 4.59
CA GLY A 9 -2.11 -50.62 4.36
C GLY A 9 -2.92 -50.55 5.65
N LYS A 10 -3.75 -49.52 5.73
CA LYS A 10 -5.21 -49.53 5.98
C LYS A 10 -5.59 -48.14 6.50
N GLY A 11 -6.20 -47.33 5.65
CA GLY A 11 -6.75 -46.03 6.04
C GLY A 11 -7.53 -45.42 4.89
N LYS A 12 -8.84 -45.63 4.87
CA LYS A 12 -9.76 -45.04 3.89
C LYS A 12 -9.60 -43.52 3.87
N VAL A 13 -9.31 -42.96 2.68
CA VAL A 13 -9.32 -41.53 2.40
C VAL A 13 -10.74 -40.99 2.58
N ARG A 14 -11.00 -40.21 3.64
CA ARG A 14 -12.18 -39.35 3.75
C ARG A 14 -11.75 -37.92 3.45
N LYS A 15 -12.35 -37.31 2.42
CA LYS A 15 -12.20 -35.89 2.09
C LYS A 15 -12.65 -35.04 3.27
N LEU A 16 -11.74 -34.21 3.79
CA LEU A 16 -12.04 -33.11 4.71
C LEU A 16 -12.32 -31.86 3.86
N ASN A 17 -13.60 -31.51 3.71
CA ASN A 17 -13.99 -30.15 3.38
C ASN A 17 -14.46 -29.50 4.69
N SER A 18 -13.62 -28.62 5.24
CA SER A 18 -13.98 -27.73 6.34
C SER A 18 -14.81 -26.57 5.80
N PHE A 19 -16.12 -26.61 5.99
CA PHE A 19 -17.01 -25.47 5.85
C PHE A 19 -17.69 -25.24 7.19
N CYS A 20 -17.47 -24.05 7.77
CA CYS A 20 -18.15 -23.55 8.97
C CYS A 20 -19.67 -23.72 8.83
N GLN A 21 -20.31 -24.38 9.79
CA GLN A 21 -21.75 -24.47 9.91
C GLN A 21 -22.29 -23.28 10.72
N GLU A 22 -22.90 -22.30 10.04
CA GLU A 22 -23.87 -21.37 10.63
C GLU A 22 -25.21 -22.10 10.78
N LYS A 23 -25.50 -22.75 11.92
CA LYS A 23 -26.83 -23.34 12.16
C LYS A 23 -27.32 -23.38 13.63
N ASP A 24 -26.81 -22.54 14.52
CA ASP A 24 -27.15 -22.58 15.95
C ASP A 24 -27.72 -21.27 16.55
N ILE A 25 -28.62 -20.54 15.86
CA ILE A 25 -29.25 -19.32 16.44
C ILE A 25 -30.78 -19.21 16.21
N LEU A 26 -31.52 -20.31 15.99
CA LEU A 26 -33.00 -20.23 15.85
C LEU A 26 -33.76 -21.29 16.67
N THR A 27 -33.32 -21.54 17.90
CA THR A 27 -33.97 -22.45 18.87
C THR A 27 -34.27 -21.75 20.20
N SER A 28 -34.93 -20.59 20.14
CA SER A 28 -35.67 -20.06 21.28
C SER A 28 -36.94 -19.38 20.78
N TYR A 29 -38.05 -19.52 21.54
CA TYR A 29 -39.44 -19.14 21.22
C TYR A 29 -40.13 -20.07 20.20
N GLY A 30 -41.15 -20.86 20.52
CA GLY A 30 -41.92 -21.07 21.74
C GLY A 30 -42.97 -22.13 21.40
N ASN A 31 -42.98 -23.23 22.15
CA ASN A 31 -43.85 -24.38 21.94
C ASN A 31 -44.91 -24.37 23.06
N ARG A 32 -46.19 -24.14 22.75
CA ARG A 32 -47.36 -24.62 23.52
C ARG A 32 -48.67 -24.52 22.69
N PRO A 33 -49.68 -25.38 22.96
CA PRO A 33 -50.63 -25.88 21.96
C PRO A 33 -52.01 -25.20 21.99
N ILE A 34 -52.78 -25.31 20.90
CA ILE A 34 -54.23 -25.03 20.90
C ILE A 34 -54.96 -26.21 20.24
N ILE A 35 -55.81 -26.88 21.02
CA ILE A 35 -56.82 -27.86 20.59
C ILE A 35 -58.08 -27.08 20.19
N GLY A 36 -58.71 -27.44 19.06
CA GLY A 36 -60.03 -26.91 18.72
C GLY A 36 -60.50 -27.35 17.33
N THR A 37 -61.57 -28.13 17.31
CA THR A 37 -62.23 -28.75 16.15
C THR A 37 -63.18 -27.80 15.39
N HIS A 38 -63.30 -28.04 14.08
CA HIS A 38 -64.39 -27.69 13.13
C HIS A 38 -64.66 -26.22 12.72
N GLU A 39 -64.57 -26.04 11.39
CA GLU A 39 -65.24 -25.10 10.46
C GLU A 39 -65.18 -23.58 10.70
N THR A 40 -64.49 -22.84 9.81
CA THR A 40 -65.08 -21.95 8.77
C THR A 40 -64.02 -21.02 8.13
N SER A 41 -64.14 -20.88 6.81
CA SER A 41 -63.77 -19.80 5.87
C SER A 41 -62.70 -18.73 6.18
N GLU A 42 -61.91 -18.47 5.12
CA GLU A 42 -61.22 -17.22 4.71
C GLU A 42 -59.75 -16.97 5.10
N LYS A 43 -58.94 -16.91 4.03
CA LYS A 43 -57.71 -16.13 3.81
C LYS A 43 -56.50 -16.40 4.71
N VAL A 44 -55.62 -17.29 4.23
CA VAL A 44 -54.16 -17.03 4.25
C VAL A 44 -53.54 -17.72 3.01
N ASP A 45 -53.56 -17.03 1.88
CA ASP A 45 -52.66 -17.36 0.77
C ASP A 45 -51.25 -16.86 1.09
N GLU A 46 -50.25 -17.56 0.53
CA GLU A 46 -48.80 -17.28 0.52
C GLU A 46 -47.99 -17.64 1.79
N ILE A 47 -47.70 -18.94 1.93
CA ILE A 47 -46.45 -19.37 2.57
C ILE A 47 -45.45 -19.62 1.45
N ALA A 48 -44.51 -18.69 1.27
CA ALA A 48 -43.40 -18.87 0.33
C ALA A 48 -42.68 -20.18 0.64
N THR A 49 -42.54 -21.03 -0.37
CA THR A 49 -41.88 -22.32 -0.27
C THR A 49 -40.42 -22.15 0.16
N PHE A 50 -39.85 -23.14 0.87
CA PHE A 50 -38.46 -23.13 1.34
C PHE A 50 -37.43 -22.84 0.20
N ALA A 51 -37.80 -23.17 -1.05
CA ALA A 51 -37.04 -22.84 -2.25
C ALA A 51 -36.98 -21.33 -2.54
N GLU A 52 -38.08 -20.59 -2.34
CA GLU A 52 -38.14 -19.14 -2.55
C GLU A 52 -37.30 -18.39 -1.51
N VAL A 53 -37.35 -18.81 -0.24
CA VAL A 53 -36.52 -18.24 0.82
C VAL A 53 -35.03 -18.51 0.57
N SER A 54 -34.65 -19.73 0.16
CA SER A 54 -33.25 -20.05 -0.22
C SER A 54 -32.76 -19.21 -1.41
N ASN A 55 -33.64 -18.93 -2.37
CA ASN A 55 -33.30 -18.13 -3.55
C ASN A 55 -33.07 -16.66 -3.17
N ILE A 56 -33.88 -16.12 -2.25
CA ILE A 56 -33.72 -14.79 -1.67
C ILE A 56 -32.38 -14.68 -0.91
N TYR A 57 -32.03 -15.65 -0.06
CA TYR A 57 -30.74 -15.67 0.64
C TYR A 57 -29.54 -15.80 -0.30
N SER A 58 -29.65 -16.55 -1.40
CA SER A 58 -28.60 -16.65 -2.42
C SER A 58 -28.41 -15.34 -3.20
N ASN A 59 -29.50 -14.65 -3.50
CA ASN A 59 -29.49 -13.34 -4.16
C ASN A 59 -28.95 -12.24 -3.22
N ILE A 60 -29.29 -12.26 -1.93
CA ILE A 60 -28.73 -11.33 -0.94
C ILE A 60 -27.22 -11.57 -0.75
N ARG A 61 -26.76 -12.85 -0.70
CA ARG A 61 -25.32 -13.17 -0.68
C ARG A 61 -24.63 -12.66 -1.96
N ALA A 62 -25.20 -12.88 -3.14
CA ALA A 62 -24.65 -12.41 -4.41
C ALA A 62 -24.60 -10.88 -4.49
N VAL A 63 -25.63 -10.16 -4.00
CA VAL A 63 -25.67 -8.70 -3.94
C VAL A 63 -24.65 -8.15 -2.94
N CYS A 64 -24.44 -8.80 -1.78
CA CYS A 64 -23.40 -8.43 -0.82
C CYS A 64 -21.98 -8.68 -1.37
N TYR A 65 -21.73 -9.80 -2.04
CA TYR A 65 -20.43 -10.09 -2.68
C TYR A 65 -20.16 -9.19 -3.90
N CYS A 66 -21.20 -8.80 -4.66
CA CYS A 66 -21.08 -7.83 -5.75
C CYS A 66 -20.76 -6.43 -5.20
N SER A 67 -21.42 -6.02 -4.11
CA SER A 67 -21.16 -4.76 -3.41
C SER A 67 -19.76 -4.71 -2.78
N LEU A 68 -19.27 -5.81 -2.20
CA LEU A 68 -17.92 -5.90 -1.63
C LEU A 68 -16.84 -5.87 -2.73
N ASN A 69 -17.05 -6.54 -3.85
CA ASN A 69 -16.13 -6.51 -4.98
C ASN A 69 -16.11 -5.14 -5.67
N ILE A 70 -17.26 -4.46 -5.81
CA ILE A 70 -17.34 -3.08 -6.31
C ILE A 70 -16.63 -2.11 -5.37
N LEU A 71 -16.74 -2.30 -4.05
CA LEU A 71 -16.04 -1.45 -3.07
C LEU A 71 -14.52 -1.67 -3.10
N ILE A 72 -14.06 -2.91 -3.27
CA ILE A 72 -12.63 -3.23 -3.48
C ILE A 72 -12.13 -2.65 -4.81
N LEU A 73 -12.94 -2.70 -5.88
CA LEU A 73 -12.61 -2.09 -7.17
C LEU A 73 -12.54 -0.56 -7.10
N LEU A 74 -13.44 0.08 -6.36
CA LEU A 74 -13.45 1.53 -6.11
C LEU A 74 -12.27 1.96 -5.23
N THR A 75 -11.84 1.13 -4.28
CA THR A 75 -10.65 1.40 -3.46
C THR A 75 -9.36 1.24 -4.28
N PHE A 76 -9.35 0.32 -5.25
CA PHE A 76 -8.24 0.14 -6.20
C PHE A 76 -8.14 1.30 -7.22
N LEU A 77 -9.23 2.02 -7.45
CA LEU A 77 -9.32 3.16 -8.38
C LEU A 77 -9.01 4.53 -7.76
N MET A 78 -8.75 4.60 -6.46
CA MET A 78 -8.42 5.86 -5.81
C MET A 78 -6.91 6.15 -5.85
N GLN A 79 -6.28 5.99 -7.01
CA GLN A 79 -4.96 6.56 -7.22
C GLN A 79 -5.14 8.05 -7.49
N VAL A 80 -4.88 8.87 -6.47
CA VAL A 80 -4.90 10.33 -6.62
C VAL A 80 -3.76 10.70 -7.56
N GLU A 81 -4.09 11.14 -8.77
CA GLU A 81 -3.12 11.71 -9.70
C GLU A 81 -2.73 13.09 -9.20
N LEU A 82 -1.44 13.27 -8.91
CA LEU A 82 -0.90 14.59 -8.59
C LEU A 82 -0.60 15.34 -9.88
N ASP A 83 -1.10 16.56 -9.99
CA ASP A 83 -0.82 17.43 -11.13
C ASP A 83 0.47 18.23 -10.89
N PRO A 84 1.56 18.00 -11.65
CA PRO A 84 2.80 18.77 -11.50
C PRO A 84 2.66 20.23 -11.90
N SER A 85 1.59 20.62 -12.61
CA SER A 85 1.39 21.98 -13.10
C SER A 85 1.10 22.98 -11.98
N VAL A 86 0.51 22.52 -10.87
CA VAL A 86 0.19 23.34 -9.69
C VAL A 86 1.33 23.43 -8.67
N MET A 87 2.46 22.77 -8.94
CA MET A 87 3.61 22.74 -8.03
C MET A 87 4.18 24.14 -7.80
N PRO A 88 4.43 24.55 -6.53
CA PRO A 88 4.95 25.87 -6.21
C PRO A 88 6.37 26.06 -6.77
N LYS A 89 6.70 27.30 -7.13
CA LYS A 89 8.04 27.66 -7.58
C LYS A 89 8.97 27.84 -6.39
N ILE A 90 10.15 27.24 -6.47
CA ILE A 90 11.15 27.23 -5.39
C ILE A 90 12.51 27.74 -5.90
N PRO A 91 12.58 29.00 -6.39
CA PRO A 91 13.82 29.54 -6.93
C PRO A 91 14.93 29.51 -5.88
N GLY A 92 16.13 29.12 -6.32
CA GLY A 92 17.33 29.08 -5.48
C GLY A 92 17.30 28.06 -4.34
N ALA A 93 16.30 27.14 -4.31
CA ALA A 93 16.26 26.08 -3.32
C ALA A 93 17.46 25.14 -3.44
N LYS A 94 18.05 24.77 -2.30
CA LYS A 94 19.17 23.84 -2.26
C LYS A 94 18.68 22.46 -1.87
N VAL A 95 18.53 21.59 -2.86
CA VAL A 95 18.06 20.20 -2.71
C VAL A 95 19.17 19.23 -3.08
N ALA A 96 19.33 18.16 -2.29
CA ALA A 96 20.16 17.01 -2.64
C ALA A 96 19.31 15.76 -2.82
N ILE A 97 19.75 14.88 -3.73
CA ILE A 97 19.14 13.59 -3.98
C ILE A 97 20.14 12.49 -3.59
N LEU A 98 19.69 11.56 -2.76
CA LEU A 98 20.39 10.33 -2.43
C LEU A 98 19.64 9.16 -3.06
N GLN A 99 20.36 8.21 -3.67
CA GLN A 99 19.74 7.00 -4.20
C GLN A 99 20.51 5.75 -3.79
N ALA A 100 19.80 4.67 -3.49
CA ALA A 100 20.42 3.36 -3.33
C ALA A 100 20.88 2.79 -4.69
N LYS A 101 21.97 2.01 -4.70
CA LYS A 101 22.47 1.36 -5.93
C LYS A 101 21.61 0.18 -6.42
N TRP A 102 20.71 -0.34 -5.59
CA TRP A 102 19.89 -1.51 -5.93
C TRP A 102 18.74 -1.11 -6.85
N TYR A 103 18.46 -1.90 -7.89
CA TYR A 103 17.39 -1.62 -8.87
C TYR A 103 17.55 -0.29 -9.61
N ARG A 104 18.76 -0.02 -10.11
CA ARG A 104 19.13 1.29 -10.70
C ARG A 104 18.20 1.76 -11.79
N GLU A 105 17.86 0.94 -12.78
CA GLU A 105 17.12 1.44 -13.94
C GLU A 105 15.74 2.06 -13.55
N PRO A 106 14.87 1.38 -12.78
CA PRO A 106 13.66 2.02 -12.24
C PRO A 106 13.95 3.26 -11.36
N ILE A 107 14.94 3.19 -10.48
CA ILE A 107 15.27 4.29 -9.57
C ILE A 107 15.77 5.52 -10.33
N ASP A 108 16.63 5.33 -11.32
CA ASP A 108 17.19 6.40 -12.14
C ASP A 108 16.07 7.10 -12.93
N LYS A 109 15.03 6.39 -13.37
CA LYS A 109 13.82 6.99 -13.98
C LYS A 109 13.05 7.88 -12.99
N MET A 110 12.89 7.44 -11.74
CA MET A 110 12.27 8.26 -10.68
C MET A 110 13.10 9.51 -10.40
N VAL A 111 14.41 9.36 -10.19
CA VAL A 111 15.34 10.46 -9.95
C VAL A 111 15.34 11.45 -11.11
N GLN A 112 15.38 10.96 -12.37
CA GLN A 112 15.36 11.81 -13.55
C GLN A 112 14.10 12.66 -13.61
N LYS A 113 12.92 12.05 -13.38
CA LYS A 113 11.64 12.77 -13.35
C LYS A 113 11.60 13.81 -12.22
N THR A 114 12.12 13.48 -11.04
CA THR A 114 12.22 14.44 -9.93
C THR A 114 13.10 15.64 -10.29
N VAL A 115 14.29 15.40 -10.85
CA VAL A 115 15.20 16.48 -11.28
C VAL A 115 14.55 17.36 -12.34
N GLU A 116 13.89 16.76 -13.34
CA GLU A 116 13.16 17.48 -14.39
C GLU A 116 12.14 18.45 -13.79
N LEU A 117 11.30 17.97 -12.87
CA LEU A 117 10.25 18.78 -12.26
C LEU A 117 10.82 19.87 -11.34
N LEU A 118 11.79 19.55 -10.48
CA LEU A 118 12.40 20.54 -9.59
C LEU A 118 13.08 21.67 -10.37
N VAL A 119 13.79 21.34 -11.45
CA VAL A 119 14.39 22.34 -12.34
C VAL A 119 13.30 23.20 -13.01
N ALA A 120 12.20 22.60 -13.46
CA ALA A 120 11.06 23.35 -13.99
C ALA A 120 10.37 24.25 -12.92
N ALA A 121 10.52 23.93 -11.63
CA ALA A 121 10.09 24.78 -10.52
C ALA A 121 11.07 25.90 -10.15
N GLY A 122 12.21 26.01 -10.83
CA GLY A 122 13.23 27.04 -10.59
C GLY A 122 14.30 26.63 -9.57
N CYS A 123 14.29 25.38 -9.10
CA CYS A 123 15.37 24.84 -8.28
C CYS A 123 16.64 24.67 -9.14
N PRO A 124 17.82 25.12 -8.69
CA PRO A 124 19.09 24.65 -9.24
C PRO A 124 19.12 23.12 -9.34
N LYS A 125 19.81 22.59 -10.36
CA LYS A 125 19.90 21.14 -10.58
C LYS A 125 20.42 20.45 -9.31
N PRO A 126 19.64 19.55 -8.68
CA PRO A 126 20.08 18.86 -7.47
C PRO A 126 21.29 17.97 -7.72
N ASP A 127 22.20 17.91 -6.75
CA ASP A 127 23.28 16.92 -6.74
C ASP A 127 22.72 15.53 -6.43
N VAL A 128 23.20 14.52 -7.16
CA VAL A 128 22.76 13.13 -7.00
C VAL A 128 23.92 12.29 -6.46
N HIS A 129 23.72 11.66 -5.30
CA HIS A 129 24.71 10.78 -4.69
C HIS A 129 24.18 9.34 -4.61
N ILE A 130 25.02 8.38 -4.99
CA ILE A 130 24.66 6.96 -5.01
C ILE A 130 25.25 6.27 -3.78
N MET A 131 24.39 5.69 -2.95
CA MET A 131 24.73 4.95 -1.74
C MET A 131 24.75 3.43 -1.99
N PRO A 132 25.51 2.67 -1.19
CA PRO A 132 25.63 1.21 -1.34
C PRO A 132 24.30 0.47 -1.12
N GLY A 133 23.37 1.03 -0.36
CA GLY A 133 22.06 0.46 -0.09
C GLY A 133 21.14 1.49 0.56
N SER A 134 19.90 1.09 0.82
CA SER A 134 18.90 1.95 1.46
C SER A 134 19.22 2.24 2.93
N LEU A 135 19.92 1.32 3.60
CA LEU A 135 20.24 1.42 5.02
C LEU A 135 21.22 2.57 5.32
N GLU A 136 22.07 2.90 4.36
CA GLU A 136 23.04 3.99 4.49
C GLU A 136 22.46 5.38 4.17
N LEU A 137 21.27 5.45 3.55
CA LEU A 137 20.67 6.72 3.13
C LEU A 137 20.44 7.70 4.30
N PRO A 138 19.92 7.30 5.48
CA PRO A 138 19.74 8.25 6.59
C PRO A 138 21.05 8.87 7.07
N LEU A 139 22.09 8.04 7.22
CA LEU A 139 23.42 8.51 7.66
C LEU A 139 24.02 9.46 6.63
N ALA A 140 23.92 9.14 5.34
CA ALA A 140 24.39 10.00 4.27
C ALA A 140 23.64 11.34 4.22
N ALA A 141 22.32 11.33 4.44
CA ALA A 141 21.50 12.54 4.53
C ALA A 141 21.98 13.44 5.68
N GLN A 142 22.17 12.87 6.86
CA GLN A 142 22.70 13.60 8.01
C GLN A 142 24.07 14.20 7.73
N ALA A 143 24.98 13.42 7.14
CA ALA A 143 26.32 13.88 6.81
C ALA A 143 26.30 15.08 5.82
N LEU A 144 25.40 15.05 4.83
CA LEU A 144 25.21 16.17 3.91
C LEU A 144 24.66 17.41 4.62
N MET A 145 23.60 17.26 5.43
CA MET A 145 22.99 18.36 6.19
C MET A 145 23.97 19.06 7.13
N ARG A 146 24.89 18.30 7.74
CA ARG A 146 25.93 18.84 8.62
C ARG A 146 27.07 19.51 7.87
N LYS A 147 27.34 19.08 6.63
CA LYS A 147 28.38 19.67 5.79
C LYS A 147 27.97 21.04 5.27
N GLU A 148 26.71 21.20 4.87
CA GLU A 148 26.19 22.44 4.33
C GLU A 148 24.68 22.56 4.46
N LYS A 149 24.16 23.78 4.33
CA LYS A 149 22.72 24.04 4.42
C LYS A 149 21.99 23.48 3.20
N TYR A 150 20.96 22.68 3.43
CA TYR A 150 19.99 22.22 2.44
C TYR A 150 18.58 22.62 2.87
N ASP A 151 17.71 22.93 1.91
CA ASP A 151 16.28 23.19 2.12
C ASP A 151 15.49 21.88 2.25
N ALA A 152 15.90 20.83 1.55
CA ALA A 152 15.36 19.48 1.64
C ALA A 152 16.34 18.43 1.08
N ILE A 153 16.18 17.18 1.51
CA ILE A 153 16.87 16.02 0.91
C ILE A 153 15.83 15.00 0.44
N ILE A 154 16.05 14.41 -0.73
CA ILE A 154 15.19 13.35 -1.28
C ILE A 154 15.98 12.06 -1.30
N CYS A 155 15.41 10.97 -0.78
CA CYS A 155 16.07 9.68 -0.67
C CYS A 155 15.29 8.60 -1.43
N PHE A 156 15.87 8.08 -2.51
CA PHE A 156 15.30 7.00 -3.31
C PHE A 156 15.90 5.64 -2.98
N GLY A 157 15.04 4.64 -2.93
CA GLY A 157 15.43 3.24 -2.76
C GLY A 157 14.28 2.31 -3.09
N ALA A 158 14.59 1.03 -3.21
CA ALA A 158 13.58 -0.01 -3.20
C ALA A 158 14.09 -1.20 -2.41
N ILE A 159 13.22 -1.79 -1.59
CA ILE A 159 13.55 -2.97 -0.80
C ILE A 159 12.53 -4.03 -1.18
N MET A 160 13.02 -5.14 -1.74
CA MET A 160 12.17 -6.23 -2.20
C MET A 160 11.96 -7.26 -1.09
N LYS A 161 10.71 -7.69 -0.92
CA LYS A 161 10.34 -8.74 0.02
C LYS A 161 10.94 -10.07 -0.42
N GLY A 162 11.88 -10.56 0.39
CA GLY A 162 12.48 -11.89 0.24
C GLY A 162 11.83 -12.92 1.17
N GLU A 163 12.51 -14.05 1.34
CA GLU A 163 12.05 -15.17 2.18
C GLU A 163 12.31 -14.97 3.68
N THR A 164 13.20 -14.04 4.03
CA THR A 164 13.65 -13.83 5.40
C THR A 164 13.09 -12.55 6.00
N TYR A 165 13.10 -12.47 7.33
CA TYR A 165 12.72 -11.27 8.09
C TYR A 165 13.62 -10.03 7.81
N HIS A 166 14.69 -10.19 7.03
CA HIS A 166 15.60 -9.10 6.68
C HIS A 166 14.90 -7.94 5.98
N PHE A 167 13.85 -8.22 5.18
CA PHE A 167 13.04 -7.18 4.54
C PHE A 167 12.42 -6.22 5.57
N ASP A 168 11.71 -6.76 6.57
CA ASP A 168 11.01 -5.96 7.57
C ASP A 168 12.02 -5.21 8.47
N MET A 169 13.13 -5.86 8.83
CA MET A 169 14.20 -5.25 9.61
C MET A 169 14.80 -4.03 8.91
N ILE A 170 15.20 -4.17 7.64
CA ILE A 170 15.83 -3.08 6.90
C ILE A 170 14.83 -1.94 6.65
N MET A 171 13.58 -2.26 6.28
CA MET A 171 12.54 -1.23 6.09
C MET A 171 12.33 -0.40 7.37
N ASN A 172 12.18 -1.07 8.52
CA ASN A 172 11.97 -0.39 9.81
C ASN A 172 13.19 0.43 10.22
N MET A 173 14.40 -0.09 10.06
CA MET A 173 15.63 0.64 10.37
C MET A 173 15.81 1.87 9.47
N CYS A 174 15.47 1.76 8.18
CA CYS A 174 15.53 2.90 7.27
C CYS A 174 14.52 3.99 7.69
N ALA A 175 13.26 3.61 7.92
CA ALA A 175 12.20 4.56 8.29
C ALA A 175 12.50 5.26 9.63
N ASP A 176 12.91 4.51 10.65
CA ASP A 176 13.31 5.07 11.94
C ASP A 176 14.55 5.97 11.81
N GLY A 177 15.53 5.56 11.02
CA GLY A 177 16.72 6.37 10.71
C GLY A 177 16.36 7.71 10.07
N PHE A 178 15.52 7.71 9.04
CA PHE A 178 15.07 8.95 8.40
C PHE A 178 14.31 9.86 9.36
N ASN A 179 13.40 9.30 10.17
CA ASN A 179 12.64 10.07 11.14
C ASN A 179 13.56 10.75 12.16
N LYS A 180 14.52 10.01 12.73
CA LYS A 180 15.51 10.56 13.67
C LYS A 180 16.33 11.69 13.05
N VAL A 181 16.93 11.44 11.88
CA VAL A 181 17.76 12.45 11.20
C VAL A 181 16.94 13.69 10.83
N MET A 182 15.75 13.52 10.29
CA MET A 182 14.87 14.63 9.90
C MET A 182 14.48 15.51 11.10
N LEU A 183 14.18 14.90 12.25
CA LEU A 183 13.84 15.62 13.48
C LEU A 183 15.06 16.27 14.14
N GLU A 184 16.22 15.60 14.13
CA GLU A 184 17.46 16.11 14.71
C GLU A 184 18.04 17.30 13.93
N GLU A 185 18.13 17.19 12.60
CA GLU A 185 18.73 18.22 11.75
C GLU A 185 17.72 19.31 11.37
N GLY A 186 16.42 19.05 11.54
CA GLY A 186 15.35 20.00 11.24
C GLY A 186 15.19 20.31 9.75
N VAL A 187 15.76 19.50 8.86
CA VAL A 187 15.65 19.60 7.39
C VAL A 187 14.74 18.48 6.89
N PRO A 188 13.75 18.74 6.02
CA PRO A 188 12.83 17.72 5.54
C PRO A 188 13.57 16.64 4.73
N ILE A 189 13.22 15.38 4.98
CA ILE A 189 13.66 14.25 4.17
C ILE A 189 12.44 13.66 3.47
N ILE A 190 12.41 13.71 2.16
CA ILE A 190 11.39 13.03 1.35
C ILE A 190 11.86 11.60 1.11
N MET A 191 11.20 10.65 1.77
CA MET A 191 11.54 9.23 1.73
C MET A 191 10.77 8.52 0.62
N GLU A 192 11.47 8.23 -0.47
CA GLU A 192 11.01 7.35 -1.57
C GLU A 192 11.77 6.03 -1.57
N VAL A 193 11.86 5.42 -0.39
CA VAL A 193 12.35 4.04 -0.24
C VAL A 193 11.14 3.11 -0.22
N ILE A 194 10.82 2.55 -1.39
CA ILE A 194 9.57 1.82 -1.57
C ILE A 194 9.69 0.32 -1.25
N PRO A 195 8.80 -0.21 -0.39
CA PRO A 195 8.68 -1.66 -0.19
C PRO A 195 7.98 -2.28 -1.40
N ILE A 196 8.59 -3.31 -2.00
CA ILE A 196 8.05 -4.00 -3.16
C ILE A 196 7.98 -5.50 -2.94
N GLY A 197 6.94 -6.16 -3.44
CA GLY A 197 6.82 -7.62 -3.46
C GLY A 197 7.44 -8.26 -4.70
N ASN A 198 7.55 -7.51 -5.80
CA ASN A 198 8.13 -7.96 -7.06
C ASN A 198 8.63 -6.77 -7.89
N MET A 199 9.32 -7.04 -9.00
CA MET A 199 9.86 -6.00 -9.89
C MET A 199 8.78 -5.21 -10.63
N ASP A 200 7.65 -5.82 -10.97
CA ASP A 200 6.59 -5.14 -11.73
C ASP A 200 5.99 -3.97 -10.94
N GLN A 201 5.87 -4.13 -9.61
CA GLN A 201 5.46 -3.05 -8.71
C GLN A 201 6.44 -1.87 -8.75
N LEU A 202 7.75 -2.13 -8.80
CA LEU A 202 8.76 -1.07 -8.90
C LEU A 202 8.72 -0.38 -10.27
N VAL A 203 8.57 -1.16 -11.34
CA VAL A 203 8.44 -0.62 -12.70
C VAL A 203 7.19 0.26 -12.80
N ALA A 204 6.04 -0.19 -12.30
CA ALA A 204 4.80 0.59 -12.32
C ALA A 204 4.93 1.96 -11.61
N ARG A 205 5.83 2.07 -10.62
CA ARG A 205 6.10 3.31 -9.86
C ARG A 205 7.23 4.17 -10.44
N SER A 206 7.84 3.76 -11.55
CA SER A 206 8.93 4.46 -12.22
C SER A 206 8.67 4.73 -13.71
N GLN A 207 7.45 4.44 -14.17
CA GLN A 207 7.00 4.75 -15.53
C GLN A 207 6.85 6.26 -15.73
N ASP A 208 6.90 6.71 -16.99
CA ASP A 208 6.69 8.12 -17.32
C ASP A 208 5.18 8.45 -17.32
N ASN A 209 4.58 8.50 -16.13
CA ASN A 209 3.17 8.80 -15.91
C ASN A 209 2.96 9.52 -14.56
N ALA A 210 1.72 9.88 -14.24
CA ALA A 210 1.36 10.58 -13.00
C ALA A 210 1.62 9.75 -11.72
N PHE A 211 1.79 8.43 -11.84
CA PHE A 211 2.02 7.51 -10.72
C PHE A 211 3.51 7.22 -10.46
N ASN A 212 4.39 7.93 -11.16
CA ASN A 212 5.82 7.87 -10.90
C ASN A 212 6.11 8.47 -9.51
N LYS A 213 6.77 7.71 -8.63
CA LYS A 213 7.14 8.21 -7.30
C LYS A 213 8.10 9.40 -7.33
N GLY A 214 8.84 9.57 -8.43
CA GLY A 214 9.62 10.77 -8.67
C GLY A 214 8.78 12.05 -8.84
N VAL A 215 7.54 11.95 -9.34
CA VAL A 215 6.59 13.08 -9.43
C VAL A 215 6.12 13.46 -8.03
N GLU A 216 5.68 12.47 -7.25
CA GLU A 216 5.26 12.68 -5.86
C GLU A 216 6.38 13.31 -5.03
N ALA A 217 7.62 12.82 -5.18
CA ALA A 217 8.78 13.34 -4.47
C ALA A 217 9.06 14.81 -4.80
N ALA A 218 8.99 15.19 -6.08
CA ALA A 218 9.23 16.57 -6.50
C ALA A 218 8.17 17.52 -5.95
N ILE A 219 6.90 17.13 -6.03
CA ILE A 219 5.77 17.92 -5.54
C ILE A 219 5.87 18.09 -4.02
N ALA A 220 6.03 16.99 -3.28
CA ALA A 220 6.18 17.03 -1.82
C ALA A 220 7.38 17.90 -1.39
N THR A 221 8.50 17.82 -2.11
CA THR A 221 9.68 18.66 -1.87
C THR A 221 9.38 20.14 -2.08
N ALA A 222 8.75 20.49 -3.20
CA ALA A 222 8.43 21.88 -3.51
C ALA A 222 7.43 22.47 -2.50
N GLU A 223 6.39 21.72 -2.15
CA GLU A 223 5.35 22.14 -1.21
C GLU A 223 5.90 22.36 0.20
N ILE A 224 6.74 21.44 0.71
CA ILE A 224 7.29 21.62 2.07
C ILE A 224 8.28 22.79 2.12
N ILE A 225 9.07 23.00 1.08
CA ILE A 225 10.00 24.15 1.00
C ILE A 225 9.20 25.45 0.94
N ASP A 226 8.20 25.53 0.07
CA ASP A 226 7.33 26.71 -0.05
C ASP A 226 6.60 27.02 1.27
N TRP A 227 6.03 26.00 1.91
CA TRP A 227 5.40 26.16 3.22
C TRP A 227 6.39 26.67 4.27
N ARG A 228 7.61 26.11 4.33
CA ARG A 228 8.64 26.57 5.27
C ARG A 228 9.04 28.02 4.99
N ARG A 229 9.24 28.42 3.74
CA ARG A 229 9.60 29.80 3.37
C ARG A 229 8.50 30.81 3.73
N ARG A 230 7.22 30.43 3.62
CA ARG A 230 6.09 31.30 3.96
C ARG A 230 5.85 31.45 5.47
N ASN A 231 6.16 30.42 6.25
CA ASN A 231 5.77 30.36 7.67
C ASN A 231 6.96 30.46 8.64
N LEU A 232 8.16 30.06 8.21
CA LEU A 232 9.36 30.06 9.02
C LEU A 232 10.29 31.16 8.48
N SER A 233 10.58 32.16 9.29
CA SER A 233 11.57 33.18 8.99
C SER A 233 12.96 32.55 9.01
N TYR A 234 13.55 32.31 7.83
CA TYR A 234 14.91 31.77 7.66
C TYR A 234 15.90 32.84 7.21
#